data_AF-A0A833AMW8-F1
#
_entry.id   AF-A0A833AMW8-F1
#
_cell.length_a   1.000
_cell.length_b   1.000
_cell.length_c   1.000
_cell.angle_alpha   90.00
_cell.angle_beta   90.00
_cell.angle_gamma   90.00
#
_symmetry.space_group_name_H-M   'P 1'
#
loop_
_entity.id
_entity.type
_entity.pdbx_description
1 polymer ?
#
loop_
_entity_poly.entity_id
_entity_poly.type
_entity_poly.pdbx_seq_one_letter_code
_entity_poly.pdbx_strand_id
1 'polypeptide(L)'
;MVGQSNSMMKMPLILAAAIIIIRIVLEQLGSPQTINPIFGVAWLYFLVPIYFALEIKKSGSDTPYKSLFATLGFFAIYTRLMVFVTYMLAWWLQWPAPRFSLDQGGVVGEGVSALQGLLIIPLRNAVIWIIFAVIIGMLIGWITMVIKSSRNKAGAYFPSHQYAVHCN
;
A
#
# COMPACT_ATOMS: atom_id res chain seq x y z
N MET A 1 7.62 -21.07 4.52
CA MET A 1 7.48 -19.59 4.72
C MET A 1 6.21 -18.98 4.10
N VAL A 2 5.34 -19.74 3.41
CA VAL A 2 4.10 -19.21 2.75
C VAL A 2 2.95 -18.91 3.74
N GLY A 3 2.98 -19.50 4.94
CA GLY A 3 1.89 -19.34 5.93
C GLY A 3 1.86 -17.99 6.65
N GLN A 4 3.01 -17.36 6.90
CA GLN A 4 3.09 -16.14 7.73
C GLN A 4 2.86 -14.86 6.91
N SER A 5 3.31 -14.82 5.65
CA SER A 5 3.04 -13.71 4.72
C SER A 5 1.55 -13.52 4.47
N ASN A 6 0.79 -14.61 4.39
CA ASN A 6 -0.66 -14.58 4.19
C ASN A 6 -1.42 -13.96 5.36
N SER A 7 -0.94 -14.09 6.60
CA SER A 7 -1.58 -13.43 7.75
C SER A 7 -1.30 -11.92 7.75
N MET A 8 -0.05 -11.54 7.47
CA MET A 8 0.39 -10.15 7.49
C MET A 8 -0.23 -9.29 6.38
N MET A 9 -0.50 -9.86 5.19
CA MET A 9 -1.10 -9.13 4.07
C MET A 9 -2.61 -8.96 4.17
N LYS A 10 -3.32 -9.85 4.88
CA LYS A 10 -4.80 -9.83 4.95
C LYS A 10 -5.34 -8.50 5.43
N MET A 11 -4.84 -8.01 6.57
CA MET A 11 -5.37 -6.78 7.18
C MET A 11 -5.16 -5.55 6.30
N PRO A 12 -3.95 -5.28 5.75
CA PRO A 12 -3.76 -4.19 4.80
C PRO A 12 -4.62 -4.30 3.54
N LEU A 13 -4.83 -5.51 3.01
CA LEU A 13 -5.65 -5.71 1.81
C LEU A 13 -7.13 -5.46 2.08
N ILE A 14 -7.66 -5.90 3.23
CA ILE A 14 -9.04 -5.62 3.66
C ILE A 14 -9.24 -4.12 3.81
N LEU A 15 -8.31 -3.42 4.48
CA LEU A 15 -8.36 -1.96 4.62
C LEU A 15 -8.34 -1.27 3.26
N ALA A 16 -7.45 -1.69 2.35
CA ALA A 16 -7.37 -1.13 1.01
C ALA A 16 -8.69 -1.34 0.23
N ALA A 17 -9.26 -2.54 0.28
CA ALA A 17 -10.55 -2.83 -0.35
C ALA A 17 -11.67 -1.94 0.21
N ALA A 18 -11.77 -1.82 1.53
CA ALA A 18 -12.76 -0.97 2.18
C ALA A 18 -12.61 0.51 1.77
N ILE A 19 -11.39 1.04 1.77
CA ILE A 19 -11.10 2.42 1.36
C ILE A 19 -11.47 2.65 -0.10
N ILE A 20 -11.14 1.71 -1.00
CA ILE A 20 -11.50 1.80 -2.42
C ILE A 20 -13.01 1.87 -2.58
N ILE A 21 -13.76 0.98 -1.92
CA ILE A 21 -15.23 0.94 -1.99
C ILE A 21 -15.83 2.24 -1.45
N ILE A 22 -15.44 2.66 -0.24
CA ILE A 22 -15.91 3.90 0.39
C ILE A 22 -15.67 5.08 -0.55
N ARG A 23 -14.47 5.18 -1.12
CA ARG A 23 -14.13 6.25 -2.05
C ARG A 23 -15.01 6.22 -3.30
N ILE A 24 -15.26 5.06 -3.89
CA ILE A 24 -16.17 4.93 -5.04
C ILE A 24 -17.55 5.46 -4.65
N VAL A 25 -18.11 5.00 -3.54
CA VAL A 25 -19.44 5.41 -3.08
C VAL A 25 -19.52 6.92 -2.87
N LEU A 26 -18.56 7.52 -2.15
CA LEU A 26 -18.53 8.96 -1.91
C LEU A 26 -18.46 9.76 -3.22
N GLU A 27 -17.61 9.33 -4.15
CA GLU A 27 -17.48 9.99 -5.45
C GLU A 27 -18.74 9.87 -6.30
N GLN A 28 -19.46 8.74 -6.24
CA GLN A 28 -20.75 8.58 -6.91
C GLN A 28 -21.85 9.44 -6.27
N LEU A 29 -21.74 9.76 -4.98
CA LEU A 29 -22.64 10.67 -4.27
C LEU A 29 -22.29 12.16 -4.48
N GLY A 30 -21.29 12.47 -5.30
CA GLY A 30 -20.90 13.84 -5.62
C GLY A 30 -20.02 14.52 -4.56
N SER A 31 -19.25 13.74 -3.78
CA SER A 31 -18.34 14.31 -2.79
C SER A 31 -17.35 15.32 -3.40
N PRO A 32 -17.07 16.45 -2.71
CA PRO A 32 -16.12 17.44 -3.17
C PRO A 32 -14.76 16.83 -3.54
N GLN A 33 -14.19 17.26 -4.67
CA GLN A 33 -12.92 16.76 -5.18
C GLN A 33 -11.76 16.91 -4.17
N THR A 34 -11.85 17.85 -3.23
CA THR A 34 -10.87 18.07 -2.17
C THR A 34 -10.81 16.94 -1.14
N ILE A 35 -11.90 16.18 -0.97
CA ILE A 35 -12.02 15.08 0.01
C ILE A 35 -11.56 13.75 -0.60
N ASN A 36 -11.68 13.60 -1.92
CA ASN A 36 -11.43 12.35 -2.65
C ASN A 36 -9.97 11.85 -2.57
N PRO A 37 -8.92 12.71 -2.52
CA PRO A 37 -7.54 12.28 -2.30
C PRO A 37 -7.31 11.67 -0.91
N ILE A 38 -8.05 12.12 0.11
CA ILE A 38 -7.93 11.65 1.49
C ILE A 38 -8.36 10.18 1.59
N PHE A 39 -9.40 9.80 0.85
CA PHE A 39 -9.87 8.42 0.76
C PHE A 39 -9.15 7.61 -0.35
N GLY A 40 -8.03 8.09 -0.88
CA GLY A 40 -7.22 7.36 -1.83
C GLY A 40 -6.34 6.30 -1.16
N VAL A 41 -6.00 5.22 -1.89
CA VAL A 41 -5.02 4.24 -1.40
C VAL A 41 -3.58 4.77 -1.34
N ALA A 42 -3.34 6.02 -1.76
CA ALA A 42 -2.01 6.62 -1.82
C ALA A 42 -1.34 6.72 -0.45
N TRP A 43 -2.07 7.08 0.62
CA TRP A 43 -1.50 7.17 1.97
C TRP A 43 -1.17 5.80 2.57
N LEU A 44 -1.82 4.72 2.10
CA LEU A 44 -1.46 3.36 2.50
C LEU A 44 -0.03 3.01 2.09
N TYR A 45 0.49 3.61 1.01
CA TYR A 45 1.89 3.44 0.63
C TYR A 45 2.89 4.07 1.59
N PHE A 46 2.44 4.83 2.58
CA PHE A 46 3.28 5.31 3.67
C PHE A 46 3.16 4.44 4.92
N LEU A 47 1.93 4.04 5.30
CA LEU A 47 1.71 3.27 6.53
C LEU A 47 2.00 1.77 6.39
N VAL A 48 1.61 1.16 5.27
CA VAL A 48 1.75 -0.28 5.04
C VAL A 48 3.22 -0.73 5.03
N PRO A 49 4.16 0.00 4.39
CA PRO A 49 5.58 -0.36 4.48
C PRO A 49 6.14 -0.29 5.89
N ILE A 50 5.69 0.67 6.72
CA ILE A 50 6.08 0.76 8.13
C ILE A 50 5.58 -0.48 8.88
N TYR A 51 4.29 -0.82 8.71
CA TYR A 51 3.69 -2.00 9.32
C TYR A 51 4.44 -3.29 8.93
N PHE A 52 4.67 -3.51 7.63
CA PHE A 52 5.41 -4.67 7.14
C PHE A 52 6.85 -4.68 7.66
N ALA A 53 7.54 -3.54 7.67
CA ALA A 53 8.90 -3.46 8.20
C ALA A 53 8.98 -3.85 9.68
N LEU A 54 8.01 -3.41 10.49
CA LEU A 54 7.94 -3.74 11.91
C LEU A 54 7.64 -5.23 12.15
N GLU A 55 6.70 -5.81 11.42
CA GLU A 55 6.33 -7.23 11.54
C GLU A 55 7.43 -8.17 11.02
N ILE A 56 8.08 -7.85 9.91
CA ILE A 56 9.23 -8.61 9.40
C ILE A 56 10.39 -8.59 10.40
N LYS A 57 10.61 -7.46 11.09
CA LYS A 57 11.61 -7.41 12.17
C LYS A 57 11.22 -8.23 13.39
N LYS A 58 9.95 -8.24 13.78
CA LYS A 58 9.47 -9.04 14.92
C LYS A 58 9.58 -10.54 14.66
N SER A 59 9.33 -10.97 13.43
CA SER A 59 9.40 -12.39 13.03
C SER A 59 10.83 -12.94 12.92
N GLY A 60 11.87 -12.10 13.02
CA GLY A 60 13.26 -12.56 12.99
C GLY A 60 13.70 -13.12 11.64
N SER A 61 13.09 -12.67 10.53
CA SER A 61 13.41 -13.17 9.19
C SER A 61 14.90 -12.99 8.84
N ASP A 62 15.53 -14.06 8.34
CA ASP A 62 16.93 -14.05 7.89
C ASP A 62 17.19 -13.12 6.70
N THR A 63 16.16 -12.81 5.90
CA THR A 63 16.26 -11.96 4.71
C THR A 63 15.23 -10.83 4.72
N PRO A 64 15.31 -9.89 5.69
CA PRO A 64 14.23 -8.95 5.97
C PRO A 64 13.92 -8.01 4.80
N TYR A 65 14.93 -7.61 4.03
CA TYR A 65 14.75 -6.73 2.87
C TYR A 65 14.12 -7.43 1.66
N LYS A 66 14.47 -8.70 1.40
CA LYS A 66 13.82 -9.50 0.34
C LYS A 66 12.36 -9.77 0.70
N SER A 67 12.10 -10.12 1.96
CA SER A 67 10.74 -10.31 2.49
C SER A 67 9.89 -9.04 2.37
N LEU A 68 10.48 -7.87 2.67
CA LEU A 68 9.82 -6.57 2.53
C LEU A 68 9.47 -6.29 1.07
N PHE A 69 10.43 -6.46 0.16
CA PHE A 69 10.22 -6.25 -1.28
C PHE A 69 9.10 -7.14 -1.83
N ALA A 70 9.14 -8.44 -1.54
CA ALA A 70 8.12 -9.38 -1.99
C ALA A 70 6.73 -9.03 -1.45
N THR A 71 6.62 -8.74 -0.15
CA THR A 71 5.32 -8.44 0.48
C THR A 71 4.75 -7.12 -0.04
N LEU A 72 5.58 -6.09 -0.21
CA LEU A 72 5.17 -4.82 -0.82
C LEU A 72 4.76 -5.00 -2.28
N GLY A 73 5.50 -5.79 -3.05
CA GLY A 73 5.18 -6.11 -4.44
C GLY A 73 3.81 -6.76 -4.56
N PHE A 74 3.55 -7.82 -3.79
CA PHE A 74 2.24 -8.46 -3.78
C PHE A 74 1.13 -7.52 -3.33
N PHE A 75 1.34 -6.75 -2.26
CA PHE A 75 0.37 -5.76 -1.80
C PHE A 75 0.04 -4.72 -2.89
N ALA A 76 1.07 -4.16 -3.55
CA ALA A 76 0.89 -3.19 -4.63
C ALA A 76 0.14 -3.81 -5.82
N ILE A 77 0.48 -5.04 -6.22
CA ILE A 77 -0.21 -5.76 -7.30
C ILE A 77 -1.68 -5.97 -6.94
N TYR A 78 -1.99 -6.54 -5.78
CA TYR A 78 -3.38 -6.83 -5.39
C TYR A 78 -4.22 -5.57 -5.28
N THR A 79 -3.71 -4.52 -4.63
CA THR A 79 -4.44 -3.24 -4.53
C THR A 79 -4.68 -2.63 -5.91
N ARG A 80 -3.75 -2.78 -6.85
CA ARG A 80 -3.91 -2.26 -8.21
C ARG A 80 -4.82 -3.12 -9.07
N LEU A 81 -4.90 -4.42 -8.84
CA LEU A 81 -5.93 -5.26 -9.46
C LEU A 81 -7.34 -4.87 -8.99
N MET A 82 -7.52 -4.53 -7.70
CA MET A 82 -8.80 -4.00 -7.22
C MET A 82 -9.17 -2.69 -7.92
N VAL A 83 -8.23 -1.74 -8.00
CA VAL A 83 -8.44 -0.47 -8.72
C VAL A 83 -8.65 -0.71 -10.22
N PHE A 84 -7.95 -1.67 -10.82
CA PHE A 84 -8.12 -2.02 -12.23
C PHE A 84 -9.57 -2.39 -12.52
N VAL A 85 -10.15 -3.30 -11.72
CA VAL A 85 -11.55 -3.71 -11.85
C VAL A 85 -12.51 -2.53 -11.72
N THR A 86 -12.21 -1.57 -10.85
CA THR A 86 -13.09 -0.40 -10.68
C THR A 86 -13.05 0.54 -11.87
N TYR A 87 -11.90 0.67 -12.54
CA TYR A 87 -11.80 1.39 -13.81
C TYR A 87 -12.55 0.65 -14.93
N MET A 88 -12.46 -0.68 -15.01
CA MET A 88 -13.25 -1.46 -15.98
C MET A 88 -14.75 -1.22 -15.79
N LEU A 89 -15.23 -1.27 -14.54
CA LEU A 89 -16.63 -1.00 -14.20
C LEU A 89 -17.02 0.44 -14.51
N ALA A 90 -16.14 1.41 -14.26
CA ALA A 90 -16.38 2.81 -14.58
C ALA A 90 -16.58 3.03 -16.08
N TRP A 91 -15.78 2.36 -16.93
CA TRP A 91 -15.97 2.39 -18.37
C TRP A 91 -17.28 1.71 -18.77
N TRP A 92 -17.58 0.53 -18.24
CA TRP A 92 -18.80 -0.21 -18.59
C TRP A 92 -20.08 0.55 -18.20
N LEU A 93 -20.09 1.18 -17.02
CA LEU A 93 -21.24 1.87 -16.45
C LEU A 93 -21.23 3.39 -16.68
N GLN A 94 -20.24 3.90 -17.42
CA GLN A 94 -20.06 5.33 -17.71
C GLN A 94 -20.15 6.22 -16.46
N TRP A 95 -19.40 5.85 -15.41
CA TRP A 95 -19.44 6.56 -14.14
C TRP A 95 -19.02 8.03 -14.28
N PRO A 96 -19.81 8.99 -13.76
CA PRO A 96 -19.59 10.43 -13.97
C PRO A 96 -18.48 11.02 -13.09
N ALA A 97 -17.88 10.23 -12.20
CA ALA A 97 -16.92 10.75 -11.25
C ALA A 97 -15.64 11.25 -11.96
N PRO A 98 -15.12 12.46 -11.62
CA PRO A 98 -14.03 13.11 -12.34
C PRO A 98 -12.78 12.25 -12.53
N ARG A 99 -12.40 11.43 -11.55
CA ARG A 99 -11.20 10.56 -11.66
C ARG A 99 -11.29 9.52 -12.78
N PHE A 100 -12.49 9.22 -13.24
CA PHE A 100 -12.74 8.28 -14.33
C PHE A 100 -12.82 9.00 -15.66
N SER A 101 -12.92 10.34 -15.71
CA SER A 101 -12.91 11.06 -16.98
C SER A 101 -11.54 10.97 -17.65
N LEU A 102 -11.54 10.94 -18.98
CA LEU A 102 -10.32 10.88 -19.79
C LEU A 102 -9.40 12.09 -19.52
N ASP A 103 -9.99 13.26 -19.28
CA ASP A 103 -9.28 14.51 -18.95
C ASP A 103 -8.46 14.40 -17.65
N GLN A 104 -8.84 13.50 -16.74
CA GLN A 104 -8.09 13.22 -15.51
C GLN A 104 -7.26 11.93 -15.59
N GLY A 105 -7.00 11.42 -16.79
CA GLY A 105 -6.26 10.18 -17.01
C GLY A 105 -7.08 8.91 -16.72
N GLY A 106 -8.41 9.06 -16.69
CA GLY A 106 -9.40 8.00 -16.54
C GLY A 106 -9.72 7.27 -17.84
N VAL A 107 -10.86 6.59 -17.85
CA VAL A 107 -11.29 5.69 -18.94
C VAL A 107 -12.60 6.11 -19.60
N VAL A 108 -13.32 7.08 -19.05
CA VAL A 108 -14.62 7.54 -19.52
C VAL A 108 -14.42 8.83 -20.32
N GLY A 109 -14.76 8.82 -21.61
CA GLY A 109 -14.64 9.99 -22.47
C GLY A 109 -14.86 9.65 -23.93
N GLU A 110 -15.05 10.67 -24.76
CA GLU A 110 -15.20 10.49 -26.21
C GLU A 110 -13.94 9.86 -26.81
N GLY A 111 -14.12 8.94 -27.75
CA GLY A 111 -13.02 8.27 -28.45
C GLY A 111 -12.32 7.14 -27.67
N VAL A 112 -12.76 6.82 -26.44
CA VAL A 112 -12.20 5.66 -25.70
C VAL A 112 -12.87 4.37 -26.15
N SER A 113 -12.14 3.59 -26.95
CA SER A 113 -12.56 2.24 -27.37
C SER A 113 -12.65 1.27 -26.20
N ALA A 114 -13.37 0.15 -26.39
CA ALA A 114 -13.47 -0.92 -25.40
C ALA A 114 -12.10 -1.47 -24.97
N LEU A 115 -11.18 -1.64 -25.93
CA LEU A 115 -9.82 -2.10 -25.63
C LEU A 115 -9.07 -1.10 -24.75
N GLN A 116 -9.22 0.20 -25.00
CA GLN A 116 -8.57 1.24 -24.22
C GLN A 116 -9.14 1.35 -22.81
N GLY A 117 -10.47 1.38 -22.69
CA GLY A 117 -11.17 1.57 -21.41
C GLY A 117 -11.12 0.37 -20.48
N LEU A 118 -11.19 -0.86 -21.02
CA LEU A 118 -11.20 -2.08 -20.22
C LEU A 118 -9.80 -2.62 -19.91
N LEU A 119 -8.81 -2.35 -20.76
CA LEU A 119 -7.51 -3.02 -20.65
C LEU A 119 -6.33 -2.04 -20.66
N ILE A 120 -6.13 -1.28 -21.75
CA ILE A 120 -4.87 -0.56 -21.96
C ILE A 120 -4.65 0.54 -20.91
N ILE A 121 -5.65 1.40 -20.69
CA ILE A 121 -5.52 2.51 -19.73
C ILE A 121 -5.43 1.98 -18.29
N PRO A 122 -6.32 1.08 -17.81
CA PRO A 122 -6.18 0.49 -16.48
C PRO A 122 -4.84 -0.23 -16.28
N LEU A 123 -4.35 -0.97 -17.27
CA LEU A 123 -3.07 -1.70 -17.19
C LEU A 123 -1.90 -0.75 -17.09
N ARG A 124 -1.83 0.26 -17.96
CA ARG A 124 -0.80 1.31 -17.92
C ARG A 124 -0.78 1.99 -16.55
N ASN A 125 -1.95 2.40 -16.06
CA ASN A 125 -2.06 3.04 -14.76
C ASN A 125 -1.61 2.09 -13.64
N ALA A 126 -2.03 0.82 -13.66
CA ALA A 126 -1.60 -0.18 -12.69
C ALA A 126 -0.08 -0.33 -12.65
N VAL A 127 0.58 -0.53 -13.80
CA VAL A 127 2.04 -0.73 -13.88
C VAL A 127 2.80 0.47 -13.32
N ILE A 128 2.47 1.69 -13.78
CA ILE A 128 3.13 2.92 -13.31
C ILE A 128 3.04 3.03 -11.79
N TRP A 129 1.84 2.84 -11.25
CA TRP A 129 1.62 2.99 -9.82
C TRP A 129 2.19 1.84 -8.98
N ILE A 130 2.27 0.61 -9.49
CA ILE A 130 2.96 -0.50 -8.81
C ILE A 130 4.44 -0.13 -8.63
N ILE A 131 5.09 0.37 -9.68
CA ILE A 131 6.49 0.75 -9.64
C ILE A 131 6.71 1.84 -8.57
N PHE A 132 5.93 2.92 -8.60
CA PHE A 132 6.02 3.98 -7.58
C PHE A 132 5.77 3.47 -6.17
N ALA A 133 4.73 2.65 -5.96
CA ALA A 133 4.39 2.10 -4.66
C ALA A 133 5.52 1.24 -4.08
N VAL A 134 6.14 0.40 -4.91
CA VAL A 134 7.27 -0.45 -4.49
C VAL A 134 8.50 0.41 -4.17
N ILE A 135 8.85 1.37 -5.02
CA ILE A 135 10.02 2.25 -4.78
C ILE A 135 9.84 3.03 -3.47
N ILE A 136 8.72 3.75 -3.32
CA ILE A 136 8.44 4.55 -2.13
C ILE A 136 8.34 3.66 -0.89
N GLY A 137 7.64 2.53 -1.00
CA GLY A 137 7.46 1.61 0.11
C GLY A 137 8.78 0.97 0.56
N MET A 138 9.67 0.64 -0.38
CA MET A 138 11.00 0.13 -0.04
C MET A 138 11.84 1.17 0.68
N LEU A 139 11.83 2.43 0.23
CA LEU A 139 12.54 3.52 0.91
C LEU A 139 12.04 3.70 2.36
N ILE A 140 10.72 3.79 2.55
CA ILE A 140 10.10 4.00 3.86
C ILE A 140 10.35 2.79 4.78
N GLY A 141 10.11 1.57 4.28
CA GLY A 141 10.30 0.35 5.05
C GLY A 141 11.77 0.15 5.43
N TRP A 142 12.71 0.47 4.53
CA TRP A 142 14.14 0.43 4.81
C TRP A 142 14.52 1.40 5.94
N ILE A 143 14.13 2.67 5.83
CA ILE A 143 14.36 3.69 6.88
C ILE A 143 13.81 3.20 8.23
N THR A 144 12.59 2.68 8.23
CA THR A 144 11.92 2.15 9.43
C THR A 144 12.74 1.02 10.08
N MET A 145 13.25 0.09 9.28
CA MET A 145 14.09 -1.00 9.77
C MET A 145 15.40 -0.48 10.38
N VAL A 146 16.06 0.47 9.72
CA VAL A 146 17.33 1.04 10.19
C VAL A 146 17.15 1.74 11.53
N ILE A 147 16.17 2.64 11.66
CA ILE A 147 15.90 3.40 12.90
C ILE A 147 15.67 2.45 14.08
N LYS A 148 14.86 1.40 13.90
CA LYS A 148 14.60 0.40 14.95
C LYS A 148 15.85 -0.40 15.33
N SER A 149 16.73 -0.68 14.37
CA SER A 149 18.00 -1.38 14.64
C SER A 149 18.92 -0.55 15.54
N SER A 150 18.99 0.75 15.30
CA SER A 150 19.88 1.66 16.05
C SER A 150 19.40 1.83 17.49
N ARG A 151 18.09 1.88 17.72
CA ARG A 151 17.50 1.91 19.07
C ARG A 151 17.78 0.66 19.89
N ASN A 152 17.66 -0.52 19.29
CA ASN A 152 17.94 -1.78 20.00
C ASN A 152 19.42 -1.89 20.41
N LYS A 153 20.34 -1.39 19.59
CA LYS A 153 21.76 -1.33 19.94
C LYS A 153 22.03 -0.31 21.05
N ALA A 154 21.44 0.89 20.98
CA ALA A 154 21.61 1.91 22.02
C ALA A 154 21.05 1.46 23.39
N GLY A 155 19.93 0.75 23.43
CA GLY A 155 19.37 0.19 24.67
C GLY A 155 20.21 -0.95 25.26
N ALA A 156 20.93 -1.72 24.44
CA ALA A 156 21.83 -2.77 24.90
C ALA A 156 23.16 -2.25 25.50
N TYR A 157 23.52 -0.99 25.20
CA TYR A 157 24.71 -0.33 25.76
C TYR A 157 24.47 0.39 27.09
N PHE A 158 23.23 0.42 27.59
CA PHE A 158 22.95 0.75 28.99
C PHE A 158 22.66 -0.55 29.75
N PRO A 159 23.70 -1.33 30.14
CA PRO A 159 23.50 -2.34 31.14
C PRO A 159 23.04 -1.59 32.39
N SER A 160 21.82 -1.86 32.84
CA SER A 160 21.42 -1.51 34.19
C SER A 160 22.46 -2.10 35.12
N HIS A 161 23.30 -1.26 35.71
CA HIS A 161 24.03 -1.56 36.94
C HIS A 161 23.00 -1.82 38.04
N GLN A 162 22.33 -2.97 37.97
CA GLN A 162 21.61 -3.55 39.08
C GLN A 162 22.66 -4.21 39.96
N TYR A 163 23.09 -3.40 40.91
CA TYR A 163 23.79 -3.72 42.14
C TYR A 163 23.57 -5.18 42.60
N ALA A 164 24.54 -6.04 42.33
CA ALA A 164 24.76 -7.23 43.13
C ALA A 164 25.48 -6.80 44.42
N VAL A 165 24.74 -6.29 45.40
CA VAL A 165 25.22 -6.23 46.79
C VAL A 165 24.83 -7.54 47.44
N HIS A 166 25.65 -8.56 47.17
CA HIS A 166 25.83 -9.67 48.09
C HIS A 166 27.13 -9.38 48.85
N CYS A 167 26.99 -8.92 50.10
CA CYS A 167 28.03 -9.02 51.12
C CYS A 167 27.37 -9.60 52.37
N ASN A 168 27.67 -10.88 52.60
CA ASN A 168 27.67 -11.67 53.83
C ASN A 168 26.58 -11.45 54.88
#